data_AF-A0A502JUR0-F1
#
_entry.id   AF-A0A502JUR0-F1
#
_cell.length_a   1.000
_cell.length_b   1.000
_cell.length_c   1.000
_cell.angle_alpha   90.00
_cell.angle_beta   90.00
_cell.angle_gamma   90.00
#
_symmetry.space_group_name_H-M   'P 1'
#
loop_
_entity.id
_entity.type
_entity.pdbx_description
1 polymer ?
#
loop_
_entity_poly.entity_id
_entity_poly.type
_entity_poly.pdbx_seq_one_letter_code
_entity_poly.pdbx_strand_id
1 'polypeptide(L)'
;MKKLIAVAVLSACGSLAHANTNIPNYNTDTHLYEFTQTYDLVVPKGSQGQTNLWVPLPFNGEYQQVKSIHFEGNYMNAYVTENNKYGAKTLFATWDKDAQKRDLKVTMVIETKDREPMVKSALENYTPPKDIQYSVDVQEYLKATQHIKTDGIVKEFADKIIGKESNPLKKAELIHHWIVKNMERDNSVLGCGDGDVEKILTTGVLKGKCTDINSVFVALARAAGIPAREIFGIRLGAAEKMGKYSKGAFGSANEQGIANVSGGQHCRAEFYLAGFGWVPVDSADVAKMRLAEKKSVEDKDTQAVAKYLFGNWEANWVGFNHARDFDLYPQPELAPINNFGYPYAEVGGDPLNSFDPKEFKYDYVSKKL
;
A
#
# COMPACT_ATOMS: atom_id res chain seq x y z
N MET A 1 31.01 -22.12 -7.01
CA MET A 1 29.80 -21.52 -6.39
C MET A 1 28.62 -22.41 -6.73
N LYS A 2 28.06 -23.12 -5.75
CA LYS A 2 26.87 -23.95 -5.96
C LYS A 2 25.66 -23.02 -5.93
N LYS A 3 24.95 -22.86 -7.07
CA LYS A 3 23.64 -22.20 -7.09
C LYS A 3 22.68 -23.10 -6.33
N LEU A 4 22.24 -22.67 -5.15
CA LEU A 4 21.15 -23.32 -4.42
C LEU A 4 19.84 -22.87 -5.06
N ILE A 5 19.13 -23.81 -5.68
CA ILE A 5 17.79 -23.58 -6.23
C ILE A 5 16.80 -24.11 -5.21
N ALA A 6 16.12 -23.21 -4.49
CA ALA A 6 14.99 -23.56 -3.65
C ALA A 6 13.71 -23.26 -4.43
N VAL A 7 12.97 -24.31 -4.81
CA VAL A 7 11.59 -24.18 -5.30
C VAL A 7 10.68 -24.42 -4.11
N ALA A 8 10.14 -23.35 -3.52
CA ALA A 8 9.06 -23.48 -2.56
C ALA A 8 7.76 -23.76 -3.32
N VAL A 9 7.37 -25.03 -3.41
CA VAL A 9 6.03 -25.42 -3.84
C VAL A 9 5.10 -25.20 -2.64
N LEU A 10 4.31 -24.13 -2.69
CA LEU A 10 3.22 -23.95 -1.73
C LEU A 10 2.17 -25.03 -2.03
N SER A 11 2.14 -26.08 -1.22
CA SER A 11 1.03 -27.04 -1.19
C SER A 11 -0.26 -26.29 -0.87
N ALA A 12 -1.15 -26.19 -1.85
CA ALA A 12 -2.53 -25.79 -1.64
C ALA A 12 -3.24 -26.90 -0.84
N CYS A 13 -3.32 -26.76 0.48
CA CYS A 13 -4.20 -27.57 1.31
C CYS A 13 -5.38 -26.71 1.78
N GLY A 14 -6.59 -27.11 1.37
CA GLY A 14 -7.84 -26.62 1.94
C GLY A 14 -8.77 -25.93 0.94
N SER A 15 -9.34 -26.67 -0.01
CA SER A 15 -10.61 -26.26 -0.61
C SER A 15 -11.72 -26.45 0.42
N LEU A 16 -11.93 -25.46 1.28
CA LEU A 16 -13.20 -25.32 1.98
C LEU A 16 -14.27 -25.08 0.92
N ALA A 17 -15.27 -25.95 0.87
CA ALA A 17 -16.46 -25.75 0.05
C ALA A 17 -17.11 -24.43 0.49
N HIS A 18 -16.91 -23.37 -0.30
CA HIS A 18 -17.63 -22.13 -0.11
C HIS A 18 -19.05 -22.39 -0.59
N ALA A 19 -20.03 -22.21 0.31
CA ALA A 19 -21.40 -22.03 -0.13
C ALA A 19 -21.40 -20.92 -1.19
N ASN A 20 -21.97 -21.18 -2.37
CA ASN A 20 -22.17 -20.19 -3.42
C ASN A 20 -23.16 -19.12 -2.92
N THR A 21 -22.70 -18.24 -2.05
CA THR A 21 -23.26 -16.90 -1.96
C THR A 21 -22.77 -16.18 -3.20
N ASN A 22 -23.67 -15.76 -4.09
CA ASN A 22 -23.34 -14.84 -5.16
C ASN A 22 -22.87 -13.52 -4.54
N ILE A 23 -21.59 -13.45 -4.16
CA ILE A 23 -20.96 -12.20 -3.74
C ILE A 23 -20.81 -11.37 -5.00
N PRO A 24 -21.44 -10.19 -5.09
CA PRO A 24 -21.28 -9.33 -6.24
C PRO A 24 -19.80 -9.02 -6.46
N ASN A 25 -19.29 -9.34 -7.65
CA ASN A 25 -17.91 -9.02 -8.03
C ASN A 25 -17.92 -7.70 -8.83
N TYR A 26 -17.36 -6.65 -8.24
CA TYR A 26 -17.22 -5.33 -8.87
C TYR A 26 -15.85 -5.13 -9.51
N ASN A 27 -15.05 -6.19 -9.59
CA ASN A 27 -13.78 -6.14 -10.27
C ASN A 27 -13.99 -6.20 -11.79
N THR A 28 -13.19 -5.45 -12.54
CA THR A 28 -13.37 -5.30 -13.99
C THR A 28 -12.17 -5.85 -14.74
N ASP A 29 -11.27 -4.98 -15.17
CA ASP A 29 -10.14 -5.34 -16.00
C ASP A 29 -9.13 -6.15 -15.20
N THR A 30 -8.63 -7.23 -15.81
CA THR A 30 -7.62 -8.10 -15.22
C THR A 30 -6.28 -7.82 -15.89
N HIS A 31 -5.23 -7.68 -15.08
CA HIS A 31 -3.87 -7.46 -15.53
C HIS A 31 -2.99 -8.59 -15.02
N LEU A 32 -1.97 -8.94 -15.80
CA LEU A 32 -0.96 -9.90 -15.42
C LEU A 32 0.41 -9.24 -15.53
N TYR A 33 1.22 -9.36 -14.48
CA TYR A 33 2.55 -8.77 -14.41
C TYR A 33 3.57 -9.81 -13.99
N GLU A 34 4.73 -9.80 -14.63
CA GLU A 34 5.95 -10.35 -14.06
C GLU A 34 6.69 -9.23 -13.31
N PHE A 35 6.80 -9.36 -12.00
CA PHE A 35 7.48 -8.41 -11.13
C PHE A 35 8.79 -9.00 -10.63
N THR A 36 9.91 -8.38 -10.99
CA THR A 36 11.26 -8.76 -10.59
C THR A 36 11.84 -7.73 -9.64
N GLN A 37 12.26 -8.18 -8.47
CA GLN A 37 13.03 -7.40 -7.49
C GLN A 37 14.45 -7.95 -7.41
N THR A 38 15.45 -7.10 -7.57
CA THR A 38 16.86 -7.46 -7.44
C THR A 38 17.52 -6.64 -6.35
N TYR A 39 18.36 -7.27 -5.54
CA TYR A 39 19.10 -6.69 -4.44
C TYR A 39 20.59 -7.06 -4.54
N ASP A 40 21.47 -6.09 -4.29
CA ASP A 40 22.92 -6.27 -4.04
C ASP A 40 23.31 -5.37 -2.87
N LEU A 41 22.93 -5.73 -1.64
CA LEU A 41 22.97 -4.81 -0.51
C LEU A 41 24.37 -4.24 -0.24
N VAL A 42 24.44 -2.93 -0.01
CA VAL A 42 25.68 -2.22 0.36
C VAL A 42 25.90 -2.29 1.86
N VAL A 43 27.13 -2.60 2.28
CA VAL A 43 27.54 -2.44 3.68
C VAL A 43 28.04 -1.02 3.89
N PRO A 44 27.39 -0.21 4.75
CA PRO A 44 27.88 1.12 5.08
C PRO A 44 29.27 1.07 5.69
N LYS A 45 30.07 2.10 5.45
CA LYS A 45 31.41 2.20 6.03
C LYS A 45 31.31 2.23 7.56
N GLY A 46 31.93 1.25 8.22
CA GLY A 46 31.94 1.13 9.68
C GLY A 46 30.99 0.07 10.21
N SER A 47 29.96 -0.31 9.46
CA SER A 47 29.07 -1.42 9.81
C SER A 47 29.78 -2.76 9.62
N GLN A 48 29.52 -3.70 10.52
CA GLN A 48 30.11 -5.05 10.53
C GLN A 48 29.10 -6.03 11.10
N GLY A 49 29.08 -7.26 10.59
CA GLY A 49 28.21 -8.32 11.11
C GLY A 49 27.32 -8.93 10.05
N GLN A 50 26.42 -9.82 10.48
CA GLN A 50 25.47 -10.49 9.61
C GLN A 50 24.58 -9.46 8.91
N THR A 51 24.29 -9.69 7.63
CA THR A 51 23.30 -8.90 6.91
C THR A 51 21.96 -9.60 6.93
N ASN A 52 20.92 -8.87 7.31
CA ASN A 52 19.54 -9.32 7.36
C ASN A 52 18.70 -8.48 6.41
N LEU A 53 17.78 -9.12 5.66
CA LEU A 53 16.89 -8.46 4.72
C LEU A 53 15.46 -9.00 4.91
N TRP A 54 14.51 -8.09 5.06
CA TRP A 54 13.09 -8.34 5.07
C TRP A 54 12.48 -7.70 3.82
N VAL A 55 11.96 -8.53 2.92
CA VAL A 55 11.31 -8.08 1.68
C VAL A 55 9.79 -8.21 1.82
N PRO A 56 9.01 -7.14 1.65
CA PRO A 56 7.55 -7.24 1.65
C PRO A 56 7.08 -8.00 0.41
N LEU A 57 6.20 -8.98 0.62
CA LEU A 57 5.58 -9.75 -0.45
C LEU A 57 4.08 -9.43 -0.55
N PRO A 58 3.48 -9.51 -1.75
CA PRO A 58 2.05 -9.35 -1.91
C PRO A 58 1.22 -10.36 -1.12
N PHE A 59 0.13 -9.89 -0.52
CA PHE A 59 -0.94 -10.77 -0.02
C PHE A 59 -1.85 -11.23 -1.17
N ASN A 60 -2.61 -12.30 -0.96
CA ASN A 60 -3.65 -12.74 -1.89
C ASN A 60 -5.02 -12.27 -1.40
N GLY A 61 -5.87 -11.81 -2.31
CA GLY A 61 -7.22 -11.34 -2.00
C GLY A 61 -8.10 -11.31 -3.25
N GLU A 62 -9.33 -10.81 -3.12
CA GLU A 62 -10.34 -10.87 -4.20
C GLU A 62 -9.92 -10.19 -5.51
N TYR A 63 -9.04 -9.19 -5.43
CA TYR A 63 -8.61 -8.37 -6.56
C TYR A 63 -7.12 -8.48 -6.88
N GLN A 64 -6.37 -9.35 -6.18
CA GLN A 64 -4.96 -9.60 -6.48
C GLN A 64 -4.54 -11.01 -6.07
N GLN A 65 -3.76 -11.67 -6.91
CA GLN A 65 -3.30 -13.03 -6.68
C GLN A 65 -1.86 -13.19 -7.17
N VAL A 66 -0.96 -13.58 -6.26
CA VAL A 66 0.36 -14.09 -6.61
C VAL A 66 0.18 -15.50 -7.18
N LYS A 67 0.49 -15.67 -8.46
CA LYS A 67 0.39 -16.94 -9.20
C LYS A 67 1.66 -17.78 -9.02
N SER A 68 2.81 -17.12 -8.93
CA SER A 68 4.08 -17.77 -8.64
C SER A 68 5.01 -16.80 -7.92
N ILE A 69 5.91 -17.36 -7.12
CA ILE A 69 7.04 -16.67 -6.52
C ILE A 69 8.26 -17.56 -6.64
N HIS A 70 9.36 -17.00 -7.13
CA HIS A 70 10.65 -17.64 -7.21
C HIS A 70 11.70 -16.69 -6.65
N PHE A 71 12.63 -17.21 -5.85
CA PHE A 71 13.76 -16.42 -5.38
C PHE A 71 15.07 -17.22 -5.45
N GLU A 72 16.12 -16.54 -5.89
CA GLU A 72 17.47 -17.08 -6.03
C GLU A 72 18.50 -16.05 -5.56
N GLY A 73 19.68 -16.51 -5.15
CA GLY A 73 20.71 -15.62 -4.60
C GLY A 73 21.87 -16.37 -3.99
N ASN A 74 22.74 -15.65 -3.29
CA ASN A 74 23.86 -16.22 -2.53
C ASN A 74 23.67 -16.12 -1.00
N TYR A 75 22.41 -16.05 -0.55
CA TYR A 75 22.02 -16.03 0.85
C TYR A 75 22.44 -17.32 1.58
N MET A 76 22.67 -17.22 2.89
CA MET A 76 22.86 -18.38 3.76
C MET A 76 21.53 -19.06 4.07
N ASN A 77 20.54 -18.29 4.48
CA ASN A 77 19.18 -18.74 4.76
C ASN A 77 18.19 -17.77 4.11
N ALA A 78 17.10 -18.31 3.57
CA ALA A 78 15.95 -17.52 3.15
C ALA A 78 14.65 -18.32 3.33
N TYR A 79 13.61 -17.65 3.83
CA TYR A 79 12.28 -18.25 4.01
C TYR A 79 11.19 -17.18 4.01
N VAL A 80 9.97 -17.60 3.67
CA VAL A 80 8.78 -16.76 3.76
C VAL A 80 8.12 -16.96 5.12
N THR A 81 7.68 -15.87 5.74
CA THR A 81 6.97 -15.87 7.03
C THR A 81 5.84 -14.85 7.02
N GLU A 82 4.80 -15.14 7.81
CA GLU A 82 3.68 -14.23 8.11
C GLU A 82 3.56 -14.05 9.64
N ASN A 83 4.62 -14.39 10.39
CA ASN A 83 4.61 -14.41 11.85
C ASN A 83 4.69 -13.00 12.45
N ASN A 84 3.66 -12.19 12.23
CA ASN A 84 3.50 -10.86 12.82
C ASN A 84 2.01 -10.57 13.02
N LYS A 85 1.70 -9.52 13.78
CA LYS A 85 0.32 -9.15 14.16
C LYS A 85 -0.62 -9.01 12.96
N TYR A 86 -0.11 -8.57 11.81
CA TYR A 86 -0.91 -8.25 10.63
C TYR A 86 -0.86 -9.32 9.54
N GLY A 87 -0.14 -10.43 9.75
CA GLY A 87 0.10 -11.43 8.70
C GLY A 87 0.83 -10.84 7.48
N ALA A 88 1.60 -9.77 7.66
CA ALA A 88 2.36 -9.16 6.58
C ALA A 88 3.38 -10.18 6.06
N LYS A 89 3.21 -10.61 4.81
CA LYS A 89 4.05 -11.65 4.21
C LYS A 89 5.43 -11.09 3.92
N THR A 90 6.44 -11.76 4.44
CA THR A 90 7.82 -11.32 4.38
C THR A 90 8.71 -12.44 3.86
N LEU A 91 9.53 -12.16 2.84
CA LEU A 91 10.70 -12.98 2.55
C LEU A 91 11.86 -12.46 3.39
N PHE A 92 12.33 -13.27 4.32
CA PHE A 92 13.51 -13.00 5.12
C PHE A 92 14.72 -13.68 4.51
N ALA A 93 15.85 -12.98 4.39
CA ALA A 93 17.11 -13.52 3.88
C ALA A 93 18.32 -13.02 4.69
N THR A 94 19.36 -13.86 4.77
CA THR A 94 20.58 -13.56 5.56
C THR A 94 21.87 -13.83 4.78
N TRP A 95 22.92 -13.07 5.09
CA TRP A 95 24.28 -13.29 4.57
C TRP A 95 25.31 -13.18 5.69
N ASP A 96 26.37 -13.98 5.59
CA ASP A 96 27.50 -13.93 6.51
C ASP A 96 28.17 -12.54 6.51
N LYS A 97 28.81 -12.18 7.63
CA LYS A 97 29.57 -10.94 7.75
C LYS A 97 30.66 -10.79 6.68
N ASP A 98 31.27 -11.90 6.26
CA ASP A 98 32.37 -11.94 5.30
C ASP A 98 31.88 -12.11 3.84
N ALA A 99 30.56 -12.05 3.61
CA ALA A 99 29.96 -12.18 2.29
C ALA A 99 30.45 -11.07 1.35
N GLN A 100 31.04 -11.48 0.22
CA GLN A 100 31.56 -10.56 -0.80
C GLN A 100 30.44 -9.86 -1.59
N LYS A 101 29.25 -10.48 -1.64
CA LYS A 101 28.04 -9.95 -2.28
C LYS A 101 26.81 -10.35 -1.47
N ARG A 102 25.74 -9.58 -1.60
CA ARG A 102 24.45 -9.79 -0.92
C ARG A 102 23.34 -9.82 -1.96
N ASP A 103 23.45 -10.80 -2.86
CA ASP A 103 22.61 -10.93 -4.04
C ASP A 103 21.32 -11.69 -3.71
N LEU A 104 20.17 -11.07 -3.97
CA LEU A 104 18.86 -11.70 -3.97
C LEU A 104 18.06 -11.22 -5.18
N LYS A 105 17.47 -12.16 -5.92
CA LYS A 105 16.49 -11.88 -6.96
C LYS A 105 15.18 -12.58 -6.62
N VAL A 106 14.08 -11.84 -6.66
CA VAL A 106 12.72 -12.35 -6.46
C VAL A 106 11.92 -12.06 -7.72
N THR A 107 11.38 -13.10 -8.36
CA THR A 107 10.47 -12.97 -9.51
C THR A 107 9.10 -13.49 -9.10
N MET A 108 8.07 -12.69 -9.34
CA MET A 108 6.68 -13.03 -9.07
C MET A 108 5.84 -12.84 -10.32
N VAL A 109 4.90 -13.75 -10.57
CA VAL A 109 3.80 -13.51 -11.51
C VAL A 109 2.57 -13.14 -10.70
N ILE A 110 2.01 -11.96 -10.97
CA ILE A 110 0.94 -11.36 -10.17
C ILE A 110 -0.21 -11.02 -11.11
N GLU A 111 -1.40 -11.55 -10.80
CA GLU A 111 -2.65 -11.10 -11.39
C GLU A 111 -3.26 -10.02 -10.50
N THR A 112 -3.69 -8.91 -11.08
CA THR A 112 -4.42 -7.86 -10.38
C THR A 112 -5.71 -7.53 -11.13
N LYS A 113 -6.72 -7.03 -10.43
CA LYS A 113 -8.00 -6.67 -11.02
C LYS A 113 -8.42 -5.29 -10.56
N ASP A 114 -8.84 -4.45 -11.50
CA ASP A 114 -9.41 -3.15 -11.22
C ASP A 114 -10.60 -3.33 -10.29
N ARG A 115 -10.69 -2.52 -9.22
CA ARG A 115 -11.82 -2.53 -8.27
C ARG A 115 -12.69 -1.33 -8.58
N GLU A 116 -13.89 -1.52 -9.10
CA GLU A 116 -14.70 -0.39 -9.60
C GLU A 116 -16.16 -0.37 -9.13
N PRO A 117 -16.45 -0.48 -7.82
CA PRO A 117 -17.83 -0.48 -7.34
C PRO A 117 -18.59 0.81 -7.64
N MET A 118 -17.94 1.98 -7.63
CA MET A 118 -18.63 3.23 -7.99
C MET A 118 -18.97 3.31 -9.48
N VAL A 119 -18.04 2.91 -10.38
CA VAL A 119 -18.32 2.86 -11.84
C VAL A 119 -19.41 1.84 -12.17
N LYS A 120 -19.48 0.75 -11.40
CA LYS A 120 -20.55 -0.27 -11.52
C LYS A 120 -21.85 0.13 -10.81
N SER A 121 -21.99 1.37 -10.35
CA SER A 121 -23.17 1.88 -9.63
C SER A 121 -23.54 1.09 -8.37
N ALA A 122 -22.61 0.29 -7.83
CA ALA A 122 -22.86 -0.62 -6.71
C ALA A 122 -23.10 0.12 -5.39
N LEU A 123 -22.70 1.38 -5.31
CA LEU A 123 -22.79 2.24 -4.13
C LEU A 123 -23.86 3.33 -4.24
N GLU A 124 -24.52 3.49 -5.40
CA GLU A 124 -25.51 4.56 -5.62
C GLU A 124 -26.69 4.49 -4.66
N ASN A 125 -27.14 3.27 -4.33
CA ASN A 125 -28.27 3.02 -3.45
C ASN A 125 -27.86 2.44 -2.09
N TYR A 126 -26.58 2.62 -1.70
CA TYR A 126 -26.10 2.12 -0.41
C TYR A 126 -26.89 2.76 0.74
N THR A 127 -27.56 1.93 1.51
CA THR A 127 -28.26 2.30 2.73
C THR A 127 -27.60 1.57 3.89
N PRO A 128 -27.05 2.28 4.90
CA PRO A 128 -26.43 1.62 6.04
C PRO A 128 -27.48 0.77 6.79
N PRO A 129 -27.11 -0.43 7.28
CA PRO A 129 -27.96 -1.20 8.18
C PRO A 129 -28.36 -0.38 9.41
N LYS A 130 -29.57 -0.65 9.95
CA LYS A 130 -30.03 -0.01 11.20
C LYS A 130 -29.08 -0.26 12.37
N ASP A 131 -28.61 -1.50 12.47
CA ASP A 131 -27.65 -1.95 13.46
C ASP A 131 -26.36 -2.36 12.76
N ILE A 132 -25.29 -1.60 12.96
CA ILE A 132 -23.98 -1.88 12.39
C ILE A 132 -23.19 -2.73 13.39
N GLN A 133 -22.90 -3.97 13.01
CA GLN A 133 -21.97 -4.84 13.73
C GLN A 133 -20.87 -5.28 12.78
N TYR A 134 -19.64 -4.90 13.10
CA TYR A 134 -18.46 -5.31 12.35
C TYR A 134 -17.91 -6.62 12.91
N SER A 135 -17.38 -7.47 12.02
CA SER A 135 -16.61 -8.65 12.42
C SER A 135 -15.32 -8.24 13.14
N VAL A 136 -14.74 -9.15 13.93
CA VAL A 136 -13.57 -8.85 14.77
C VAL A 136 -12.38 -8.34 13.95
N ASP A 137 -12.17 -8.91 12.75
CA ASP A 137 -11.13 -8.50 11.81
C ASP A 137 -11.36 -7.07 11.27
N VAL A 138 -12.61 -6.64 11.11
CA VAL A 138 -12.93 -5.28 10.68
C VAL A 138 -12.87 -4.28 11.84
N GLN A 139 -13.26 -4.69 13.05
CA GLN A 139 -13.21 -3.83 14.25
C GLN A 139 -11.80 -3.34 14.59
N GLU A 140 -10.75 -4.11 14.26
CA GLU A 140 -9.37 -3.66 14.43
C GLU A 140 -9.11 -2.34 13.73
N TYR A 141 -9.73 -2.12 12.57
CA TYR A 141 -9.56 -0.90 11.77
C TYR A 141 -10.45 0.26 12.20
N LEU A 142 -11.09 0.17 13.38
CA LEU A 142 -11.64 1.32 14.11
C LEU A 142 -10.67 1.87 15.16
N LYS A 143 -9.71 1.06 15.60
CA LYS A 143 -8.85 1.40 16.73
C LYS A 143 -7.79 2.43 16.31
N ALA A 144 -7.39 3.25 17.28
CA ALA A 144 -6.24 4.11 17.16
C ALA A 144 -4.93 3.31 17.16
N THR A 145 -3.91 3.84 16.48
CA THR A 145 -2.52 3.37 16.55
C THR A 145 -1.60 4.53 16.96
N GLN A 146 -0.27 4.35 16.86
CA GLN A 146 0.65 5.45 17.15
C GLN A 146 0.49 6.58 16.14
N HIS A 147 0.51 6.25 14.84
CA HIS A 147 0.42 7.25 13.77
C HIS A 147 -1.03 7.58 13.37
N ILE A 148 -2.00 6.74 13.71
CA ILE A 148 -3.43 6.92 13.41
C ILE A 148 -4.21 7.13 14.71
N LYS A 149 -4.17 8.36 15.24
CA LYS A 149 -5.03 8.76 16.37
C LYS A 149 -6.48 8.92 15.89
N THR A 150 -7.44 8.78 16.80
CA THR A 150 -8.89 8.88 16.50
C THR A 150 -9.63 9.85 17.41
N ASP A 151 -8.89 10.51 18.31
CA ASP A 151 -9.33 11.45 19.33
C ASP A 151 -8.67 12.83 19.11
N GLY A 152 -8.81 13.72 20.10
CA GLY A 152 -8.20 15.05 20.07
C GLY A 152 -8.49 15.82 18.78
N ILE A 153 -7.43 16.41 18.22
CA ILE A 153 -7.52 17.20 16.98
C ILE A 153 -8.04 16.38 15.79
N VAL A 154 -7.74 15.08 15.72
CA VAL A 154 -8.26 14.23 14.63
C VAL A 154 -9.77 14.16 14.71
N LYS A 155 -10.32 13.94 15.91
CA LYS A 155 -11.77 13.89 16.11
C LYS A 155 -12.44 15.24 15.85
N GLU A 156 -11.82 16.33 16.27
CA GLU A 156 -12.32 17.70 16.01
C GLU A 156 -12.41 18.00 14.51
N PHE A 157 -11.37 17.64 13.74
CA PHE A 157 -11.41 17.77 12.29
C PHE A 157 -12.46 16.86 11.67
N ALA A 158 -12.54 15.59 12.09
CA ALA A 158 -13.53 14.66 11.58
C ALA A 158 -14.96 15.18 11.80
N ASP A 159 -15.29 15.62 13.02
CA ASP A 159 -16.61 16.16 13.37
C ASP A 159 -16.94 17.44 12.59
N LYS A 160 -15.96 18.32 12.42
CA LYS A 160 -16.11 19.54 11.62
C LYS A 160 -16.38 19.24 10.14
N ILE A 161 -15.69 18.24 9.59
CA ILE A 161 -15.82 17.86 8.17
C ILE A 161 -17.16 17.17 7.90
N ILE A 162 -17.57 16.23 8.76
CA ILE A 162 -18.80 15.45 8.54
C ILE A 162 -20.07 16.19 9.00
N GLY A 163 -19.94 17.14 9.94
CA GLY A 163 -21.07 17.86 10.50
C GLY A 163 -22.13 16.92 11.09
N LYS A 164 -23.34 16.97 10.54
CA LYS A 164 -24.48 16.13 10.97
C LYS A 164 -24.72 14.90 10.09
N GLU A 165 -23.84 14.65 9.11
CA GLU A 165 -23.99 13.48 8.24
C GLU A 165 -23.88 12.19 9.06
N SER A 166 -24.77 11.24 8.79
CA SER A 166 -24.86 9.96 9.49
C SER A 166 -24.54 8.77 8.57
N ASN A 167 -24.75 8.91 7.26
CA ASN A 167 -24.44 7.88 6.29
C ASN A 167 -22.92 7.72 6.14
N PRO A 168 -22.34 6.53 6.43
CA PRO A 168 -20.90 6.34 6.41
C PRO A 168 -20.27 6.52 5.02
N LEU A 169 -20.98 6.21 3.93
CA LEU A 169 -20.48 6.49 2.57
C LEU A 169 -20.35 8.00 2.34
N LYS A 170 -21.34 8.78 2.78
CA LYS A 170 -21.34 10.24 2.64
C LYS A 170 -20.33 10.92 3.55
N LYS A 171 -20.14 10.42 4.77
CA LYS A 171 -19.04 10.86 5.65
C LYS A 171 -17.67 10.65 4.98
N ALA A 172 -17.42 9.45 4.43
CA ALA A 172 -16.18 9.14 3.72
C ALA A 172 -15.98 10.04 2.49
N GLU A 173 -17.04 10.32 1.74
CA GLU A 173 -17.03 11.24 0.58
C GLU A 173 -16.66 12.67 1.01
N LEU A 174 -17.23 13.17 2.10
CA LEU A 174 -16.89 14.50 2.67
C LEU A 174 -15.43 14.59 3.11
N ILE A 175 -14.90 13.53 3.74
CA ILE A 175 -13.49 13.44 4.14
C ILE A 175 -12.58 13.46 2.90
N HIS A 176 -12.88 12.63 1.90
CA HIS A 176 -12.12 12.62 0.64
C HIS A 176 -12.12 14.00 -0.03
N HIS A 177 -13.28 14.64 -0.16
CA HIS A 177 -13.38 15.98 -0.74
C HIS A 177 -12.62 17.04 0.07
N TRP A 178 -12.66 16.97 1.41
CA TRP A 178 -11.88 17.87 2.24
C TRP A 178 -10.38 17.69 1.99
N ILE A 179 -9.89 16.46 1.90
CA ILE A 179 -8.48 16.19 1.60
C ILE A 179 -8.10 16.72 0.21
N VAL A 180 -8.90 16.42 -0.83
CA VAL A 180 -8.65 16.88 -2.20
C VAL A 180 -8.55 18.41 -2.28
N LYS A 181 -9.39 19.10 -1.50
CA LYS A 181 -9.44 20.56 -1.45
C LYS A 181 -8.27 21.17 -0.68
N ASN A 182 -7.87 20.58 0.44
CA ASN A 182 -7.00 21.24 1.41
C ASN A 182 -5.57 20.70 1.45
N MET A 183 -5.34 19.47 0.99
CA MET A 183 -4.01 18.86 1.03
C MET A 183 -3.27 18.97 -0.31
N GLU A 184 -1.94 19.04 -0.24
CA GLU A 184 -1.05 19.10 -1.42
C GLU A 184 0.06 18.04 -1.36
N ARG A 185 0.57 17.66 -2.54
CA ARG A 185 1.73 16.78 -2.65
C ARG A 185 3.01 17.56 -2.33
N ASP A 186 3.87 17.01 -1.48
CA ASP A 186 5.23 17.50 -1.25
C ASP A 186 6.25 16.40 -1.60
N ASN A 187 7.07 16.64 -2.62
CA ASN A 187 8.07 15.66 -3.06
C ASN A 187 9.35 15.67 -2.22
N SER A 188 9.54 16.66 -1.34
CA SER A 188 10.71 16.75 -0.43
C SER A 188 10.63 15.80 0.77
N VAL A 189 9.42 15.33 1.10
CA VAL A 189 9.21 14.33 2.17
C VAL A 189 9.93 13.03 1.84
N LEU A 190 10.61 12.44 2.82
CA LEU A 190 11.34 11.18 2.65
C LEU A 190 10.38 10.00 2.40
N GLY A 191 10.76 9.09 1.50
CA GLY A 191 9.96 7.90 1.19
C GLY A 191 8.53 8.24 0.73
N CYS A 192 7.53 7.62 1.37
CA CYS A 192 6.10 7.89 1.16
C CYS A 192 5.49 8.80 2.24
N GLY A 193 6.28 9.30 3.19
CA GLY A 193 5.80 9.97 4.41
C GLY A 193 5.68 9.03 5.61
N ASP A 194 5.68 9.61 6.82
CA ASP A 194 5.49 8.88 8.08
C ASP A 194 3.99 8.69 8.42
N GLY A 195 3.09 9.50 7.85
CA GLY A 195 1.67 9.41 8.15
C GLY A 195 1.32 9.70 9.60
N ASP A 196 2.09 10.55 10.29
CA ASP A 196 1.72 11.06 11.61
C ASP A 196 0.59 12.10 11.49
N VAL A 197 -0.65 11.62 11.62
CA VAL A 197 -1.83 12.45 11.35
C VAL A 197 -2.02 13.53 12.41
N GLU A 198 -1.76 13.24 13.67
CA GLU A 198 -1.88 14.23 14.75
C GLU A 198 -0.94 15.41 14.49
N LYS A 199 0.30 15.13 14.11
CA LYS A 199 1.28 16.16 13.73
C LYS A 199 0.84 16.96 12.50
N ILE A 200 0.36 16.29 11.44
CA ILE A 200 -0.09 16.97 10.21
C ILE A 200 -1.22 17.96 10.52
N LEU A 201 -2.23 17.53 11.28
CA LEU A 201 -3.38 18.37 11.61
C LEU A 201 -3.03 19.47 12.61
N THR A 202 -2.16 19.18 13.59
CA THR A 202 -1.74 20.16 14.62
C THR A 202 -0.90 21.28 14.04
N THR A 203 0.06 20.94 13.16
CA THR A 203 0.93 21.93 12.54
C THR A 203 0.23 22.73 11.44
N GLY A 204 -0.89 22.20 10.89
CA GLY A 204 -1.56 22.78 9.73
C GLY A 204 -0.75 22.68 8.43
N VAL A 205 0.38 21.96 8.44
CA VAL A 205 1.17 21.66 7.24
C VAL A 205 0.47 20.51 6.52
N LEU A 206 -0.60 20.85 5.81
CA LEU A 206 -1.46 19.92 5.06
C LEU A 206 -0.78 19.48 3.75
N LYS A 207 0.48 19.06 3.82
CA LYS A 207 1.26 18.62 2.66
C LYS A 207 2.02 17.35 2.99
N GLY A 208 2.21 16.50 2.00
CA GLY A 208 2.99 15.28 2.17
C GLY A 208 2.94 14.37 0.97
N LYS A 209 3.28 13.09 1.17
CA LYS A 209 3.22 12.04 0.16
C LYS A 209 2.04 11.11 0.42
N CYS A 210 2.05 9.93 -0.21
CA CYS A 210 0.88 9.07 -0.24
C CYS A 210 0.55 8.44 1.11
N THR A 211 1.55 8.11 1.94
CA THR A 211 1.28 7.67 3.32
C THR A 211 0.68 8.83 4.12
N ASP A 212 1.23 10.04 4.04
CA ASP A 212 0.71 11.20 4.78
C ASP A 212 -0.75 11.49 4.46
N ILE A 213 -1.06 11.63 3.16
CA ILE A 213 -2.39 12.05 2.69
C ILE A 213 -3.44 10.95 2.92
N ASN A 214 -3.11 9.69 2.62
CA ASN A 214 -4.07 8.60 2.81
C ASN A 214 -4.18 8.18 4.29
N SER A 215 -3.16 8.42 5.13
CA SER A 215 -3.28 8.28 6.60
C SER A 215 -4.27 9.29 7.17
N VAL A 216 -4.26 10.55 6.69
CA VAL A 216 -5.28 11.55 7.10
C VAL A 216 -6.69 11.07 6.77
N PHE A 217 -6.91 10.47 5.58
CA PHE A 217 -8.21 9.87 5.25
C PHE A 217 -8.59 8.79 6.27
N VAL A 218 -7.68 7.85 6.53
CA VAL A 218 -7.93 6.72 7.44
C VAL A 218 -8.24 7.19 8.86
N ALA A 219 -7.42 8.09 9.41
CA ALA A 219 -7.61 8.60 10.77
C ALA A 219 -8.94 9.36 10.93
N LEU A 220 -9.27 10.24 9.98
CA LEU A 220 -10.55 10.97 10.00
C LEU A 220 -11.74 10.02 9.83
N ALA A 221 -11.63 9.01 8.97
CA ALA A 221 -12.68 7.99 8.80
C ALA A 221 -12.89 7.17 10.09
N ARG A 222 -11.81 6.72 10.73
CA ARG A 222 -11.86 6.00 12.02
C ARG A 222 -12.46 6.86 13.12
N ALA A 223 -12.03 8.12 13.23
CA ALA A 223 -12.59 9.09 14.18
C ALA A 223 -14.08 9.37 13.93
N ALA A 224 -14.54 9.25 12.69
CA ALA A 224 -15.96 9.35 12.30
C ALA A 224 -16.75 8.04 12.49
N GLY A 225 -16.14 6.99 13.03
CA GLY A 225 -16.74 5.68 13.31
C GLY A 225 -16.78 4.73 12.11
N ILE A 226 -15.93 4.95 11.10
CA ILE A 226 -15.86 4.13 9.87
C ILE A 226 -14.56 3.33 9.91
N PRO A 227 -14.61 1.98 9.86
CA PRO A 227 -13.39 1.20 9.78
C PRO A 227 -12.63 1.54 8.49
N ALA A 228 -11.35 1.86 8.60
CA ALA A 228 -10.54 2.28 7.45
C ALA A 228 -9.10 1.82 7.61
N ARG A 229 -8.41 1.55 6.50
CA ARG A 229 -7.00 1.12 6.52
C ARG A 229 -6.23 1.59 5.32
N GLU A 230 -4.94 1.80 5.52
CA GLU A 230 -3.96 1.93 4.45
C GLU A 230 -3.61 0.57 3.87
N ILE A 231 -3.19 0.56 2.61
CA ILE A 231 -2.54 -0.57 1.97
C ILE A 231 -1.23 -0.06 1.35
N PHE A 232 -0.13 -0.63 1.81
CA PHE A 232 1.21 -0.34 1.33
C PHE A 232 1.55 -1.30 0.20
N GLY A 233 2.08 -0.77 -0.90
CA GLY A 233 2.36 -1.56 -2.09
C GLY A 233 3.22 -0.82 -3.09
N ILE A 234 3.17 -1.28 -4.34
CA ILE A 234 4.00 -0.75 -5.42
C ILE A 234 3.23 -0.72 -6.74
N ARG A 235 3.51 0.29 -7.58
CA ARG A 235 3.08 0.33 -8.98
C ARG A 235 3.74 -0.80 -9.77
N LEU A 236 3.01 -1.36 -10.72
CA LEU A 236 3.49 -2.42 -11.61
C LEU A 236 3.54 -1.99 -13.08
N GLY A 237 2.90 -0.88 -13.47
CA GLY A 237 2.94 -0.44 -14.86
C GLY A 237 2.23 0.88 -15.12
N ALA A 238 1.97 1.15 -16.40
CA ALA A 238 1.18 2.29 -16.83
C ALA A 238 -0.28 2.19 -16.36
N ALA A 239 -0.88 3.34 -16.08
CA ALA A 239 -2.33 3.46 -15.92
C ALA A 239 -2.98 3.69 -17.30
N GLU A 240 -3.88 2.82 -17.71
CA GLU A 240 -4.64 2.89 -18.95
C GLU A 240 -5.83 3.87 -18.83
N LYS A 241 -6.59 3.79 -17.74
CA LYS A 241 -7.78 4.64 -17.51
C LYS A 241 -7.37 6.04 -17.05
N MET A 242 -6.47 6.11 -16.08
CA MET A 242 -6.04 7.37 -15.48
C MET A 242 -4.91 8.05 -16.26
N GLY A 243 -4.20 7.33 -17.14
CA GLY A 243 -3.09 7.86 -17.92
C GLY A 243 -3.44 9.04 -18.82
N LYS A 244 -4.71 9.19 -19.23
CA LYS A 244 -5.19 10.35 -19.99
C LYS A 244 -5.11 11.67 -19.20
N TYR A 245 -5.07 11.61 -17.87
CA TYR A 245 -5.00 12.79 -17.00
C TYR A 245 -3.57 13.17 -16.62
N SER A 246 -2.64 12.20 -16.63
CA SER A 246 -1.21 12.42 -16.39
C SER A 246 -0.39 11.24 -16.90
N LYS A 247 0.70 11.52 -17.61
CA LYS A 247 1.64 10.49 -18.08
C LYS A 247 2.53 9.91 -16.98
N GLY A 248 2.64 10.57 -15.83
CA GLY A 248 3.61 10.23 -14.78
C GLY A 248 3.03 10.07 -13.37
N ALA A 249 1.87 10.65 -13.07
CA ALA A 249 1.31 10.60 -11.72
C ALA A 249 0.88 9.18 -11.32
N PHE A 250 0.34 8.41 -12.26
CA PHE A 250 -0.36 7.16 -11.97
C PHE A 250 0.47 5.89 -12.28
N GLY A 251 1.72 6.03 -12.66
CA GLY A 251 2.57 4.94 -13.15
C GLY A 251 2.74 4.99 -14.66
N SER A 252 3.85 4.44 -15.14
CA SER A 252 4.23 4.46 -16.56
C SER A 252 4.92 3.16 -16.93
N ALA A 253 4.99 2.89 -18.23
CA ALA A 253 5.74 1.79 -18.83
C ALA A 253 6.22 2.25 -20.21
N ASN A 254 7.25 1.59 -20.74
CA ASN A 254 7.65 1.78 -22.13
C ASN A 254 6.68 1.05 -23.10
N GLU A 255 6.92 1.20 -24.39
CA GLU A 255 6.09 0.60 -25.46
C GLU A 255 6.02 -0.93 -25.40
N GLN A 256 6.99 -1.57 -24.74
CA GLN A 256 7.05 -3.02 -24.52
C GLN A 256 6.35 -3.45 -23.21
N GLY A 257 5.67 -2.54 -22.52
CA GLY A 257 4.98 -2.82 -21.25
C GLY A 257 5.90 -3.00 -20.05
N ILE A 258 7.17 -2.55 -20.14
CA ILE A 258 8.17 -2.64 -19.08
C ILE A 258 8.19 -1.33 -18.28
N ALA A 259 8.08 -1.44 -16.96
CA ALA A 259 8.15 -0.34 -16.02
C ALA A 259 9.33 -0.54 -15.05
N ASN A 260 10.16 0.49 -14.90
CA ASN A 260 11.12 0.55 -13.80
C ASN A 260 10.41 1.18 -12.59
N VAL A 261 10.29 0.41 -11.51
CA VAL A 261 9.42 0.71 -10.37
C VAL A 261 10.17 0.78 -9.04
N SER A 262 11.49 0.98 -9.07
CA SER A 262 12.32 1.10 -7.85
C SER A 262 11.87 2.24 -6.91
N GLY A 263 11.29 3.32 -7.47
CA GLY A 263 10.63 4.40 -6.72
C GLY A 263 9.10 4.37 -6.81
N GLY A 264 8.53 3.22 -7.18
CA GLY A 264 7.10 3.04 -7.48
C GLY A 264 6.24 2.77 -6.25
N GLN A 265 6.79 2.86 -5.03
CA GLN A 265 6.05 2.61 -3.80
C GLN A 265 4.87 3.56 -3.71
N HIS A 266 3.76 3.02 -3.23
CA HIS A 266 2.52 3.77 -3.08
C HIS A 266 1.71 3.24 -1.90
N CYS A 267 0.98 4.14 -1.27
CA CYS A 267 0.02 3.85 -0.24
C CYS A 267 -1.36 4.26 -0.75
N ARG A 268 -2.32 3.33 -0.76
CA ARG A 268 -3.75 3.62 -0.99
C ARG A 268 -4.55 3.41 0.29
N ALA A 269 -5.80 3.86 0.34
CA ALA A 269 -6.67 3.63 1.50
C ALA A 269 -7.99 2.99 1.11
N GLU A 270 -8.61 2.28 2.03
CA GLU A 270 -9.98 1.80 1.86
C GLU A 270 -10.76 1.95 3.17
N PHE A 271 -12.08 2.03 3.04
CA PHE A 271 -12.99 2.11 4.17
C PHE A 271 -14.06 1.04 4.06
N TYR A 272 -14.59 0.60 5.19
CA TYR A 272 -15.54 -0.50 5.26
C TYR A 272 -16.97 0.01 5.44
N LEU A 273 -17.86 -0.45 4.58
CA LEU A 273 -19.29 -0.20 4.67
C LEU A 273 -20.02 -1.48 5.08
N ALA A 274 -20.79 -1.42 6.17
CA ALA A 274 -21.54 -2.57 6.66
C ALA A 274 -22.57 -3.04 5.61
N GLY A 275 -22.59 -4.34 5.32
CA GLY A 275 -23.43 -4.92 4.27
C GLY A 275 -22.90 -4.74 2.84
N PHE A 276 -21.77 -4.06 2.65
CA PHE A 276 -21.11 -3.92 1.35
C PHE A 276 -19.69 -4.51 1.36
N GLY A 277 -18.84 -4.09 2.29
CA GLY A 277 -17.43 -4.49 2.35
C GLY A 277 -16.47 -3.31 2.21
N TRP A 278 -15.22 -3.61 1.82
CA TRP A 278 -14.17 -2.62 1.64
C TRP A 278 -14.34 -1.83 0.33
N VAL A 279 -14.38 -0.51 0.45
CA VAL A 279 -14.50 0.45 -0.65
C VAL A 279 -13.15 1.17 -0.85
N PRO A 280 -12.59 1.14 -2.07
CA PRO A 280 -11.30 1.77 -2.35
C PRO A 280 -11.39 3.30 -2.33
N VAL A 281 -10.30 3.98 -1.95
CA VAL A 281 -10.13 5.42 -2.09
C VAL A 281 -8.64 5.78 -2.28
N ASP A 282 -8.33 6.85 -3.02
CA ASP A 282 -6.97 7.36 -3.12
C ASP A 282 -6.93 8.89 -3.29
N SER A 283 -6.90 9.60 -2.18
CA SER A 283 -6.82 11.08 -2.19
C SER A 283 -5.42 11.56 -2.56
N ALA A 284 -4.38 10.77 -2.28
CA ALA A 284 -2.99 11.12 -2.53
C ALA A 284 -2.67 11.23 -4.02
N ASP A 285 -3.22 10.33 -4.83
CA ASP A 285 -3.03 10.35 -6.28
C ASP A 285 -3.66 11.58 -6.95
N VAL A 286 -4.75 12.11 -6.38
CA VAL A 286 -5.33 13.40 -6.82
C VAL A 286 -4.32 14.52 -6.60
N ALA A 287 -3.73 14.62 -5.39
CA ALA A 287 -2.74 15.64 -5.07
C ALA A 287 -1.45 15.47 -5.89
N LYS A 288 -1.01 14.23 -6.14
CA LYS A 288 0.14 13.91 -6.98
C LYS A 288 -0.09 14.35 -8.42
N MET A 289 -1.28 14.07 -8.99
CA MET A 289 -1.65 14.50 -10.33
C MET A 289 -1.69 16.02 -10.45
N ARG A 290 -2.33 16.71 -9.49
CA ARG A 290 -2.37 18.17 -9.44
C ARG A 290 -0.97 18.78 -9.47
N LEU A 291 -0.04 18.26 -8.65
CA LEU A 291 1.34 18.74 -8.64
C LEU A 291 2.06 18.45 -9.97
N ALA A 292 1.95 17.23 -10.49
CA ALA A 292 2.64 16.80 -11.71
C ALA A 292 2.18 17.61 -12.94
N GLU A 293 0.89 17.87 -13.04
CA GLU A 293 0.26 18.53 -14.19
C GLU A 293 0.01 20.04 -13.95
N LYS A 294 0.41 20.57 -12.79
CA LYS A 294 0.21 21.97 -12.37
C LYS A 294 -1.26 22.42 -12.43
N LYS A 295 -2.16 21.55 -11.99
CA LYS A 295 -3.62 21.78 -12.00
C LYS A 295 -4.13 22.26 -10.65
N SER A 296 -5.10 23.17 -10.67
CA SER A 296 -5.80 23.61 -9.47
C SER A 296 -6.76 22.52 -8.96
N VAL A 297 -7.36 22.75 -7.79
CA VAL A 297 -8.41 21.88 -7.25
C VAL A 297 -9.61 21.87 -8.20
N GLU A 298 -10.00 23.03 -8.71
CA GLU A 298 -11.21 23.27 -9.51
C GLU A 298 -11.09 22.81 -10.96
N ASP A 299 -9.89 22.43 -11.41
CA ASP A 299 -9.68 21.93 -12.76
C ASP A 299 -10.55 20.69 -13.04
N LYS A 300 -11.14 20.64 -14.24
CA LYS A 300 -12.06 19.57 -14.64
C LYS A 300 -11.44 18.17 -14.55
N ASP A 301 -10.15 18.04 -14.85
CA ASP A 301 -9.45 16.76 -14.79
C ASP A 301 -9.15 16.41 -13.34
N THR A 302 -8.81 17.39 -12.50
CA THR A 302 -8.69 17.19 -11.05
C THR A 302 -9.99 16.65 -10.46
N GLN A 303 -11.12 17.29 -10.79
CA GLN A 303 -12.44 16.85 -10.31
C GLN A 303 -12.82 15.47 -10.85
N ALA A 304 -12.51 15.16 -12.11
CA ALA A 304 -12.75 13.84 -12.69
C ALA A 304 -11.90 12.75 -12.01
N VAL A 305 -10.63 13.04 -11.73
CA VAL A 305 -9.71 12.13 -11.02
C VAL A 305 -10.17 11.91 -9.58
N ALA A 306 -10.52 12.97 -8.85
CA ALA A 306 -11.07 12.85 -7.49
C ALA A 306 -12.33 11.98 -7.47
N LYS A 307 -13.27 12.25 -8.38
CA LYS A 307 -14.50 11.46 -8.50
C LYS A 307 -14.22 9.98 -8.79
N TYR A 308 -13.26 9.66 -9.66
CA TYR A 308 -12.91 8.28 -9.96
C TYR A 308 -12.23 7.60 -8.76
N LEU A 309 -11.29 8.27 -8.11
CA LEU A 309 -10.51 7.70 -7.00
C LEU A 309 -11.27 7.64 -5.68
N PHE A 310 -12.52 8.09 -5.62
CA PHE A 310 -13.45 7.71 -4.55
C PHE A 310 -14.27 6.51 -5.00
N GLY A 311 -13.99 5.35 -4.42
CA GLY A 311 -14.68 4.09 -4.70
C GLY A 311 -14.24 3.36 -5.96
N ASN A 312 -13.10 3.73 -6.58
CA ASN A 312 -12.45 2.89 -7.59
C ASN A 312 -10.93 2.87 -7.45
N TRP A 313 -10.33 1.76 -7.87
CA TRP A 313 -8.89 1.58 -8.04
C TRP A 313 -8.60 0.93 -9.39
N GLU A 314 -7.84 1.63 -10.22
CA GLU A 314 -7.12 1.01 -11.33
C GLU A 314 -5.96 0.19 -10.76
N ALA A 315 -5.84 -1.07 -11.17
CA ALA A 315 -5.00 -2.08 -10.56
C ALA A 315 -3.65 -2.27 -11.27
N ASN A 316 -3.08 -1.17 -11.80
CA ASN A 316 -1.69 -1.12 -12.26
C ASN A 316 -0.67 -1.08 -11.10
N TRP A 317 -1.02 -1.71 -9.98
CA TRP A 317 -0.28 -1.76 -8.71
C TRP A 317 -0.66 -3.03 -7.95
N VAL A 318 0.12 -3.38 -6.94
CA VAL A 318 -0.16 -4.50 -6.03
C VAL A 318 0.07 -4.09 -4.58
N GLY A 319 -0.81 -4.52 -3.68
CA GLY A 319 -0.68 -4.33 -2.24
C GLY A 319 0.18 -5.43 -1.59
N PHE A 320 1.06 -5.04 -0.66
CA PHE A 320 1.86 -5.95 0.16
C PHE A 320 1.20 -6.28 1.48
N ASN A 321 0.75 -5.26 2.21
CA ASN A 321 0.12 -5.41 3.52
C ASN A 321 -0.61 -4.11 3.92
N HIS A 322 -1.31 -4.18 5.05
CA HIS A 322 -1.99 -3.05 5.70
C HIS A 322 -1.41 -2.77 7.09
N ALA A 323 -0.16 -3.21 7.33
CA ALA A 323 0.45 -3.23 8.65
C ALA A 323 0.93 -1.84 9.06
N ARG A 324 0.64 -1.46 10.31
CA ARG A 324 1.08 -0.22 10.94
C ARG A 324 1.61 -0.49 12.33
N ASP A 325 2.66 0.23 12.73
CA ASP A 325 3.15 0.27 14.11
C ASP A 325 3.35 -1.14 14.69
N PHE A 326 4.15 -1.96 14.02
CA PHE A 326 4.22 -3.40 14.25
C PHE A 326 5.63 -3.96 14.19
N ASP A 327 5.80 -5.14 14.77
CA ASP A 327 7.06 -5.87 14.76
C ASP A 327 7.11 -6.85 13.59
N LEU A 328 8.22 -6.84 12.85
CA LEU A 328 8.55 -7.87 11.87
C LEU A 328 9.05 -9.14 12.58
N TYR A 329 9.04 -10.26 11.84
CA TYR A 329 9.68 -11.49 12.26
C TYR A 329 10.68 -11.98 11.19
N PRO A 330 11.90 -12.40 11.58
CA PRO A 330 12.53 -12.18 12.89
C PRO A 330 12.56 -10.71 13.29
N GLN A 331 12.68 -10.44 14.59
CA GLN A 331 12.63 -9.08 15.10
C GLN A 331 13.86 -8.28 14.61
N PRO A 332 13.66 -7.14 13.91
CA PRO A 332 14.73 -6.23 13.54
C PRO A 332 15.17 -5.37 14.73
N GLU A 333 16.31 -4.70 14.60
CA GLU A 333 16.79 -3.68 15.55
C GLU A 333 15.84 -2.48 15.59
N LEU A 334 15.35 -2.01 14.44
CA LEU A 334 14.32 -0.99 14.38
C LEU A 334 12.93 -1.62 14.58
N ALA A 335 12.45 -1.65 15.81
CA ALA A 335 11.11 -2.14 16.17
C ALA A 335 10.43 -1.23 17.21
N PRO A 336 9.10 -1.00 17.12
CA PRO A 336 8.23 -1.38 16.00
C PRO A 336 8.52 -0.53 14.75
N ILE A 337 8.25 -1.09 13.56
CA ILE A 337 8.28 -0.31 12.31
C ILE A 337 6.92 0.35 12.06
N ASN A 338 6.94 1.56 11.50
CA ASN A 338 5.74 2.31 11.18
C ASN A 338 4.91 1.62 10.08
N ASN A 339 5.53 1.22 8.96
CA ASN A 339 4.88 0.51 7.86
C ASN A 339 5.90 -0.33 7.10
N PHE A 340 5.42 -1.26 6.26
CA PHE A 340 6.26 -2.19 5.50
C PHE A 340 5.94 -2.17 4.00
N GLY A 341 6.05 -0.98 3.40
CA GLY A 341 5.96 -0.80 1.93
C GLY A 341 7.31 -0.84 1.20
N TYR A 342 8.41 -0.70 1.94
CA TYR A 342 9.79 -0.75 1.44
C TYR A 342 10.47 -2.02 1.98
N PRO A 343 11.49 -2.56 1.29
CA PRO A 343 12.36 -3.55 1.91
C PRO A 343 13.02 -2.94 3.15
N TYR A 344 13.38 -3.77 4.11
CA TYR A 344 14.13 -3.34 5.29
C TYR A 344 15.38 -4.21 5.42
N ALA A 345 16.53 -3.63 5.72
CA ALA A 345 17.76 -4.38 5.90
C ALA A 345 18.65 -3.77 6.96
N GLU A 346 19.46 -4.63 7.56
CA GLU A 346 20.45 -4.27 8.58
C GLU A 346 21.76 -4.99 8.33
N VAL A 347 22.87 -4.37 8.73
CA VAL A 347 24.19 -5.02 8.80
C VAL A 347 24.70 -4.94 10.23
N GLY A 348 24.69 -6.08 10.94
CA GLY A 348 25.08 -6.13 12.34
C GLY A 348 24.19 -5.29 13.28
N GLY A 349 22.93 -5.06 12.90
CA GLY A 349 21.99 -4.20 13.60
C GLY A 349 21.91 -2.77 13.04
N ASP A 350 22.88 -2.33 12.23
CA ASP A 350 22.84 -1.00 11.61
C ASP A 350 21.82 -0.96 10.45
N PRO A 351 20.73 -0.17 10.52
CA PRO A 351 19.74 -0.12 9.46
C PRO A 351 20.25 0.53 8.17
N LEU A 352 19.83 0.01 7.02
CA LEU A 352 20.11 0.59 5.70
C LEU A 352 19.01 1.57 5.28
N ASN A 353 19.37 2.58 4.47
CA ASN A 353 18.43 3.55 3.94
C ASN A 353 17.58 2.98 2.79
N SER A 354 16.43 2.38 3.12
CA SER A 354 15.51 1.80 2.13
C SER A 354 14.80 2.81 1.23
N PHE A 355 14.91 4.11 1.51
CA PHE A 355 14.25 5.16 0.73
C PHE A 355 15.11 5.64 -0.45
N ASP A 356 16.39 5.26 -0.50
CA ASP A 356 17.27 5.50 -1.63
C ASP A 356 17.65 4.16 -2.29
N PRO A 357 17.01 3.79 -3.41
CA PRO A 357 17.32 2.56 -4.15
C PRO A 357 18.78 2.42 -4.55
N LYS A 358 19.49 3.53 -4.81
CA LYS A 358 20.89 3.51 -5.25
C LYS A 358 21.81 3.23 -4.08
N GLU A 359 21.55 3.85 -2.93
CA GLU A 359 22.32 3.61 -1.69
C GLU A 359 22.08 2.19 -1.17
N PHE A 360 20.82 1.76 -1.12
CA PHE A 360 20.44 0.40 -0.71
C PHE A 360 20.88 -0.67 -1.71
N LYS A 361 21.04 -0.29 -2.99
CA LYS A 361 21.22 -1.16 -4.16
C LYS A 361 20.10 -2.20 -4.32
N TYR A 362 18.90 -1.71 -4.57
CA TYR A 362 17.84 -2.52 -5.16
C TYR A 362 17.37 -1.95 -6.50
N ASP A 363 16.96 -2.83 -7.41
CA ASP A 363 16.33 -2.46 -8.69
C ASP A 363 15.11 -3.34 -8.96
N TYR A 364 14.00 -2.68 -9.27
CA TYR A 364 12.69 -3.28 -9.45
C TYR A 364 12.17 -3.03 -10.86
N VAL A 365 11.84 -4.10 -11.55
CA VAL A 365 11.27 -4.06 -12.90
C VAL A 365 9.98 -4.86 -12.92
N SER A 366 8.95 -4.29 -13.51
CA SER A 366 7.70 -4.99 -13.77
C SER A 366 7.42 -4.99 -15.27
N LYS A 367 6.94 -6.11 -15.79
CA LYS A 367 6.53 -6.27 -17.18
C LYS A 367 5.09 -6.73 -17.24
N LYS A 368 4.23 -6.01 -17.94
CA LYS A 368 2.88 -6.48 -18.27
C LYS A 368 3.00 -7.67 -19.26
N LEU A 369 2.34 -8.77 -18.94
CA LEU A 369 2.39 -10.05 -19.69
C LEU A 369 1.29 -10.16 -20.73
#